data_AF-A0A6A5AMH1-F1
#
_entry.id   AF-A0A6A5AMH1-F1
#
_cell.length_a   1.000
_cell.length_b   1.000
_cell.length_c   1.000
_cell.angle_alpha   90.00
_cell.angle_beta   90.00
_cell.angle_gamma   90.00
#
_symmetry.space_group_name_H-M   'P 1'
#
loop_
_entity.id
_entity.type
_entity.pdbx_description
1 polymer ?
#
loop_
_entity_poly.entity_id
_entity_poly.type
_entity_poly.pdbx_seq_one_letter_code
_entity_poly.pdbx_strand_id
1 'polypeptide(L)'
;MDFNLDLHTVITTVAVGTSFTEQSGHEWTTKYGFLSFNVATLPFATDGLNTEGLSAAWLYMSDTVYPTTNALDTPSRPIVSNLCSYILGSYTRPFPLDLPLTNN
;
A
#
# COMPACT_ATOMS: atom_id res chain seq x y z
N MET A 1 -16.50 3.88 -0.94
CA MET A 1 -15.64 3.59 -2.10
C MET A 1 -16.53 3.70 -3.30
N ASP A 2 -16.28 4.68 -4.17
CA ASP A 2 -17.27 5.12 -5.16
C ASP A 2 -16.89 4.60 -6.54
N PHE A 3 -17.51 3.50 -6.96
CA PHE A 3 -17.28 2.84 -8.23
C PHE A 3 -18.62 2.44 -8.87
N ASN A 4 -18.68 2.45 -10.20
CA ASN A 4 -19.86 2.00 -10.95
C ASN A 4 -20.01 0.47 -11.01
N LEU A 5 -19.17 -0.28 -10.28
CA LEU A 5 -19.12 -1.73 -10.22
C LEU A 5 -19.03 -2.17 -8.75
N ASP A 6 -19.67 -3.29 -8.41
CA ASP A 6 -19.44 -3.95 -7.11
C ASP A 6 -18.01 -4.50 -7.08
N LEU A 7 -17.19 -3.96 -6.19
CA LEU A 7 -15.81 -4.34 -6.02
C LEU A 7 -15.64 -5.63 -5.21
N HIS A 8 -16.72 -6.21 -4.68
CA HIS A 8 -16.69 -7.40 -3.81
C HIS A 8 -15.67 -7.25 -2.68
N THR A 9 -15.68 -6.09 -2.03
CA THR A 9 -14.75 -5.76 -0.95
C THR A 9 -14.92 -6.71 0.22
N VAL A 10 -13.81 -7.28 0.68
CA VAL A 10 -13.75 -8.04 1.93
C VAL A 10 -12.83 -7.34 2.92
N ILE A 11 -13.14 -7.53 4.20
CA ILE A 11 -12.30 -7.07 5.31
C ILE A 11 -11.33 -8.19 5.63
N THR A 12 -10.04 -7.89 5.68
CA THR A 12 -8.98 -8.85 5.97
C THR A 12 -8.03 -8.28 7.00
N THR A 13 -7.38 -9.15 7.77
CA THR A 13 -6.32 -8.79 8.70
C THR A 13 -5.00 -9.31 8.17
N VAL A 14 -3.98 -8.44 8.15
CA VAL A 14 -2.60 -8.81 7.81
C VAL A 14 -1.79 -8.83 9.10
N ALA A 15 -1.18 -9.97 9.40
CA ALA A 15 -0.38 -10.16 10.60
C ALA A 15 1.02 -9.56 10.44
N VAL A 16 1.64 -9.16 11.56
CA VAL A 16 3.06 -8.77 11.60
C VAL A 16 3.92 -9.92 11.07
N GLY A 17 4.94 -9.61 10.26
CA GLY A 17 5.83 -10.61 9.67
C GLY A 17 5.28 -11.26 8.39
N THR A 18 4.12 -10.85 7.89
CA THR A 18 3.63 -11.27 6.56
C THR A 18 4.55 -10.73 5.48
N SER A 19 5.06 -11.60 4.60
CA SER A 19 5.88 -11.25 3.45
C SER A 19 5.04 -11.04 2.19
N PHE A 20 5.41 -10.03 1.41
CA PHE A 20 4.82 -9.68 0.13
C PHE A 20 5.88 -9.79 -0.96
N THR A 21 5.55 -10.48 -2.05
CA THR A 21 6.32 -10.48 -3.29
C THR A 21 5.46 -9.82 -4.37
N GLU A 22 5.92 -8.69 -4.88
CA GLU A 22 5.17 -7.89 -5.85
C GLU A 22 5.47 -8.31 -7.29
N GLN A 23 4.59 -7.92 -8.22
CA GLN A 23 4.81 -8.18 -9.65
C GLN A 23 6.08 -7.50 -10.20
N SER A 24 6.56 -6.43 -9.55
CA SER A 24 7.83 -5.78 -9.85
C SER A 24 9.06 -6.60 -9.42
N GLY A 25 8.87 -7.67 -8.65
CA GLY A 25 9.95 -8.39 -7.97
C GLY A 25 10.41 -7.73 -6.67
N HIS A 26 9.78 -6.63 -6.24
CA HIS A 26 10.04 -6.04 -4.93
C HIS A 26 9.48 -6.95 -3.83
N GLU A 27 10.31 -7.24 -2.83
CA GLU A 27 9.93 -8.05 -1.67
C GLU A 27 10.04 -7.23 -0.40
N TRP A 28 9.03 -7.34 0.46
CA TRP A 28 9.03 -6.68 1.76
C TRP A 28 8.21 -7.46 2.77
N THR A 29 8.49 -7.22 4.05
CA THR A 29 7.81 -7.88 5.17
C THR A 29 7.20 -6.84 6.09
N THR A 30 5.95 -7.06 6.46
CA THR A 30 5.21 -6.18 7.37
C THR A 30 5.88 -6.10 8.74
N LYS A 31 6.14 -4.86 9.19
CA LYS A 31 6.59 -4.55 10.55
C LYS A 31 5.40 -4.34 11.50
N TYR A 32 4.27 -3.89 10.97
CA TYR A 32 3.03 -3.63 11.70
C TYR A 32 1.87 -4.42 11.10
N GLY A 33 1.03 -4.98 11.97
CA GLY A 33 -0.20 -5.62 11.53
C GLY A 33 -1.23 -4.57 11.14
N PHE A 34 -2.13 -4.90 10.21
CA PHE A 34 -3.16 -3.96 9.80
C PHE A 34 -4.46 -4.64 9.39
N LEU A 35 -5.56 -3.92 9.60
CA LEU A 35 -6.85 -4.22 9.01
C LEU A 35 -6.88 -3.61 7.61
N SER A 36 -7.40 -4.35 6.63
CA SER A 36 -7.43 -3.99 5.22
C SER A 36 -8.83 -4.19 4.65
N PHE A 37 -9.27 -3.21 3.86
CA PHE A 37 -10.35 -3.35 2.90
C PHE A 37 -9.73 -3.56 1.53
N ASN A 38 -10.14 -4.59 0.80
CA ASN A 38 -9.58 -4.90 -0.52
C ASN A 38 -10.62 -4.78 -1.65
N VAL A 39 -10.18 -5.09 -2.86
CA VAL A 39 -11.03 -5.19 -4.06
C VAL A 39 -10.92 -6.59 -4.61
N ALA A 40 -12.05 -7.28 -4.78
CA ALA A 40 -12.17 -8.57 -5.42
C ALA A 40 -11.16 -9.61 -4.91
N THR A 41 -10.95 -9.66 -3.58
CA THR A 41 -9.98 -10.55 -2.91
C THR A 41 -8.52 -10.36 -3.32
N LEU A 42 -8.17 -9.27 -4.01
CA LEU A 42 -6.79 -8.96 -4.35
C LEU A 42 -5.96 -8.80 -3.09
N PRO A 43 -4.69 -9.23 -3.10
CA PRO A 43 -3.84 -9.31 -1.91
C PRO A 43 -3.22 -7.95 -1.54
N PHE A 44 -3.95 -6.85 -1.73
CA PHE A 44 -3.52 -5.52 -1.34
C PHE A 44 -4.67 -4.72 -0.75
N ALA A 45 -4.33 -3.84 0.20
CA ALA A 45 -5.26 -2.91 0.81
C ALA A 45 -5.59 -1.77 -0.15
N THR A 46 -6.85 -1.40 -0.23
CA THR A 46 -7.28 -0.12 -0.79
C THR A 46 -7.64 0.90 0.28
N ASP A 47 -7.94 0.45 1.49
CA ASP A 47 -8.09 1.27 2.69
C ASP A 47 -7.72 0.42 3.91
N GLY A 48 -7.37 1.04 5.03
CA GLY A 48 -7.03 0.30 6.24
C GLY A 48 -6.52 1.14 7.40
N LEU A 49 -6.27 0.43 8.49
CA LEU A 49 -5.74 0.96 9.75
C LEU A 49 -4.75 -0.04 10.34
N ASN A 50 -3.54 0.42 10.65
CA ASN A 50 -2.55 -0.43 11.30
C ASN A 50 -2.65 -0.40 12.83
N THR A 51 -1.93 -1.31 13.50
CA THR A 51 -1.93 -1.44 14.98
C THR A 51 -1.45 -0.20 15.73
N GLU A 52 -0.76 0.71 15.04
CA GLU A 52 -0.21 1.95 15.59
C GLU A 52 -1.12 3.17 15.34
N GLY A 53 -2.30 2.94 14.76
CA GLY A 53 -3.31 3.95 14.48
C GLY A 53 -3.06 4.77 13.22
N LEU A 54 -2.14 4.36 12.33
CA LEU A 54 -1.98 4.96 11.00
C LEU A 54 -3.04 4.41 10.06
N SER A 55 -3.86 5.31 9.49
CA SER A 55 -4.79 4.99 8.42
C SER A 55 -4.23 5.42 7.06
N ALA A 56 -4.51 4.65 6.02
CA ALA A 56 -4.18 5.00 4.65
C ALA A 56 -5.28 4.52 3.72
N ALA A 57 -5.62 5.34 2.72
CA ALA A 57 -6.65 5.05 1.74
C ALA A 57 -6.15 5.39 0.33
N TRP A 58 -6.44 4.52 -0.62
CA TRP A 58 -6.18 4.69 -2.04
C TRP A 58 -7.45 5.16 -2.75
N LEU A 59 -7.49 6.46 -3.06
CA LEU A 59 -8.61 7.09 -3.74
C LEU A 59 -8.36 7.12 -5.26
N TYR A 60 -9.43 6.88 -6.02
CA TYR A 60 -9.34 6.89 -7.47
C TYR A 60 -9.13 8.32 -7.97
N MET A 61 -8.05 8.52 -8.74
CA MET A 61 -7.70 9.79 -9.36
C MET A 61 -7.45 9.56 -10.84
N SER A 62 -8.45 9.85 -11.69
CA SER A 62 -8.43 9.54 -13.13
C SER A 62 -7.27 10.20 -13.87
N ASP A 63 -6.82 11.35 -13.38
CA ASP A 63 -5.85 12.20 -14.07
C ASP A 63 -4.43 12.05 -13.51
N THR A 64 -4.20 11.06 -12.65
CA THR A 64 -2.86 10.78 -12.11
C THR A 64 -1.93 10.27 -13.20
N VAL A 65 -0.82 10.99 -13.40
CA VAL A 65 0.27 10.58 -14.28
C VAL A 65 1.41 10.02 -13.44
N TYR A 66 1.66 8.72 -13.56
CA TYR A 66 2.81 8.08 -12.91
C TYR A 66 4.09 8.33 -13.72
N PRO A 67 5.25 8.45 -13.06
CA PRO A 67 6.53 8.54 -13.77
C PRO A 67 6.80 7.24 -14.56
N THR A 68 7.49 7.37 -15.68
CA THR A 68 7.97 6.22 -16.46
C THR A 68 8.95 5.41 -15.61
N THR A 69 8.78 4.09 -15.60
CA THR A 69 9.68 3.19 -14.88
C THR A 69 11.09 3.25 -15.48
N ASN A 70 12.10 3.33 -14.63
CA ASN A 70 13.49 3.22 -15.02
C ASN A 70 13.97 1.78 -14.77
N ALA A 71 14.45 1.10 -15.81
CA ALA A 71 14.96 -0.27 -15.68
C ALA A 71 16.21 -0.39 -14.79
N LEU A 72 16.89 0.74 -14.51
CA LEU A 72 18.01 0.80 -13.57
C LEU A 72 17.57 0.97 -12.12
N ASP A 73 16.31 1.32 -11.87
CA ASP A 73 15.79 1.36 -10.51
C ASP A 73 15.67 -0.10 -10.04
N THR A 74 16.58 -0.49 -9.14
CA THR A 74 16.51 -1.79 -8.45
C THR A 74 15.12 -1.93 -7.83
N PRO A 75 14.50 -3.13 -7.77
CA PRO A 75 13.16 -3.33 -7.18
C PRO A 75 13.18 -3.06 -5.67
N SER A 76 13.29 -1.79 -5.33
CA SER A 76 13.45 -1.20 -4.01
C SER A 76 12.19 -0.48 -3.57
N ARG A 77 11.20 -0.38 -4.46
CA ARG A 77 9.99 0.41 -4.28
C ARG A 77 8.75 -0.43 -4.54
N PRO A 78 7.68 -0.21 -3.77
CA PRO A 78 6.42 -0.89 -3.99
C PRO A 78 5.76 -0.43 -5.29
N ILE A 79 5.03 -1.33 -5.95
CA ILE A 79 4.10 -0.99 -7.04
C ILE A 79 2.94 -0.18 -6.49
N VAL A 80 2.38 0.69 -7.34
CA VAL A 80 1.28 1.59 -6.99
C VAL A 80 0.09 0.86 -6.36
N SER A 81 -0.28 -0.31 -6.90
CA SER A 81 -1.41 -1.09 -6.37
C SER A 81 -1.18 -1.61 -4.96
N ASN A 82 0.07 -1.81 -4.53
CA ASN A 82 0.40 -2.30 -3.20
C ASN A 82 0.89 -1.19 -2.25
N LEU A 83 0.93 0.06 -2.72
CA LEU A 83 1.45 1.19 -1.97
C LEU A 83 0.72 1.39 -0.64
N CYS A 84 -0.61 1.22 -0.61
CA CYS A 84 -1.40 1.37 0.62
C CYS A 84 -1.02 0.29 1.65
N SER A 85 -0.93 -0.98 1.25
CA SER A 85 -0.46 -2.07 2.13
C SER A 85 0.95 -1.79 2.64
N TYR A 86 1.85 -1.33 1.76
CA TYR A 86 3.23 -1.01 2.09
C TYR A 86 3.31 0.09 3.15
N ILE A 87 2.50 1.15 3.01
CA ILE A 87 2.43 2.24 3.98
C ILE A 87 1.96 1.73 5.35
N LEU A 88 0.84 1.00 5.37
CA LEU A 88 0.25 0.46 6.60
C LEU A 88 1.18 -0.54 7.30
N GLY A 89 1.88 -1.38 6.53
CA GLY A 89 2.77 -2.41 7.04
C GLY A 89 4.14 -1.91 7.48
N SER A 90 4.60 -0.75 6.99
CA SER A 90 6.00 -0.30 7.18
C SER A 90 6.16 0.89 8.13
N TYR A 91 5.14 1.76 8.26
CA TYR A 91 5.28 3.03 8.98
C TYR A 91 4.33 3.17 10.18
N THR A 92 4.72 4.02 11.12
CA THR A 92 3.96 4.34 12.34
C THR A 92 3.83 5.84 12.45
N ARG A 93 2.73 6.39 11.95
CA ARG A 93 2.48 7.83 11.76
C ARG A 93 3.49 8.56 10.86
N PRO A 94 3.07 9.72 10.34
CA PRO A 94 3.93 10.88 10.25
C PRO A 94 3.37 12.00 11.14
N PHE A 95 4.20 12.64 11.96
CA PHE A 95 4.04 14.08 12.20
C PHE A 95 5.40 14.73 12.48
N PRO A 96 5.84 15.74 11.72
CA PRO A 96 5.17 16.40 10.59
C PRO A 96 5.49 15.74 9.24
N LEU A 97 4.64 16.05 8.26
CA LEU A 97 4.67 15.63 6.86
C LEU A 97 5.80 16.29 6.04
N ASP A 98 6.99 16.48 6.65
CA ASP A 98 8.14 17.17 6.03
C ASP A 98 9.30 16.22 5.72
N LEU A 99 9.11 14.91 5.85
CA LEU A 99 10.08 13.95 5.34
C LEU A 99 9.88 13.82 3.83
N PRO A 100 10.82 14.31 3.00
CA PRO A 100 10.69 14.13 1.57
C PRO A 100 10.72 12.64 1.27
N LEU A 101 9.83 12.18 0.37
CA LEU A 101 9.86 10.83 -0.20
C LEU A 101 11.06 10.66 -1.16
N THR A 102 12.24 11.17 -0.79
CA THR A 102 13.47 11.13 -1.57
C THR A 102 14.55 10.34 -0.82
N ASN A 103 14.84 9.17 -1.38
CA ASN A 103 16.11 8.43 -1.43
C ASN A 103 17.08 8.53 -0.24
N ASN A 104 17.22 7.40 0.46
CA ASN A 104 18.55 6.86 0.80
C ASN A 104 18.87 5.74 -0.20
#